data_AF-A0A914I7M7-F1
#
_entry.id   AF-A0A914I7M7-F1
#
_cell.length_a   1.000
_cell.length_b   1.000
_cell.length_c   1.000
_cell.angle_alpha   90.00
_cell.angle_beta   90.00
_cell.angle_gamma   90.00
#
_symmetry.space_group_name_H-M   'P 1'
#
loop_
_entity.id
_entity.type
_entity.pdbx_description
1 polymer ?
#
loop_
_entity_poly.entity_id
_entity_poly.type
_entity_poly.pdbx_seq_one_letter_code
_entity_poly.pdbx_strand_id
1 'polypeptide(L)'
;MDNQFVAKSVDVWADILPRQNVLRIEFESPVEEANFRAEKYKVFQGHKLPPECTPPVYNGECHVQFVRKMQASFGWDWGPSFPTVGIWRPIQLEYFDRLSIQSFSPMVNFEKDDFVISARLILVCAIVRRPIRVKLRLLELGMDKEFVPNTKKCPNWELDGLKMKVPAKSVLLWHPIGYGTQPMYTLEVKIMENDFELAFARKRIAFRTFELNGVPIFLKGTNWVPISLFPARDHSERRKFSLQSAVKANANVLRVWGGGFYEMDEFYEKADEIDFMFACSLYPTDSNFLQSVEAEIEEQAQARDYVKLYKTHIQTVAKALDPTRPLLLSSPSNGMETDREGGIARNPADPAYGDVHFYTESVNLWKAYNYPVPRCASEFGVQSMPLRGTMARWLDPSDWAYRSATLVKRQHHPGGVLNLPLLVFQHFNIPLMNNSSTTAFTSLHDILSAKVGMDMDMDMDMDMDMDMDMDMDMDMDMDMDMDMDMDMDMDMDMDMDMDMDMDMDMDMDMDMDMDMDMDMDMDMDMDMDMNNLGKEYLIMLKDSGPI
;
A
#
# COMPACT_ATOMS: atom_id res chain seq x y z
N MET A 1 14.88 -16.71 11.46
CA MET A 1 13.58 -16.40 10.84
C MET A 1 13.87 -15.40 9.74
N ASP A 2 13.33 -15.62 8.55
CA ASP A 2 13.66 -14.88 7.32
C ASP A 2 12.56 -13.88 6.90
N ASN A 3 11.44 -13.87 7.61
CA ASN A 3 10.33 -12.93 7.42
C ASN A 3 10.03 -12.18 8.73
N GLN A 4 9.93 -10.85 8.66
CA GLN A 4 9.55 -9.98 9.77
C GLN A 4 8.06 -10.13 10.14
N PHE A 5 7.22 -10.44 9.17
CA PHE A 5 5.77 -10.31 9.25
C PHE A 5 5.03 -11.58 9.70
N VAL A 6 5.75 -12.70 9.79
CA VAL A 6 5.23 -14.04 10.12
C VAL A 6 5.27 -14.30 11.62
N ALA A 7 4.15 -14.77 12.19
CA ALA A 7 4.14 -15.38 13.53
C ALA A 7 4.65 -16.83 13.46
N LYS A 8 5.34 -17.30 14.52
CA LYS A 8 5.86 -18.69 14.54
C LYS A 8 5.73 -19.35 15.91
N SER A 9 4.76 -20.25 16.02
CA SER A 9 4.69 -21.24 17.10
C SER A 9 5.76 -22.33 16.92
N VAL A 10 6.35 -22.78 18.02
CA VAL A 10 7.29 -23.91 18.08
C VAL A 10 6.92 -24.77 19.28
N ASP A 11 6.75 -26.07 19.09
CA ASP A 11 6.60 -27.01 20.21
C ASP A 11 7.96 -27.16 20.91
N VAL A 12 7.99 -26.83 22.20
CA VAL A 12 9.18 -26.91 23.07
C VAL A 12 8.97 -27.89 24.23
N TRP A 13 7.90 -28.70 24.21
CA TRP A 13 7.56 -29.62 25.30
C TRP A 13 8.64 -30.67 25.58
N ALA A 14 9.39 -31.08 24.56
CA ALA A 14 10.51 -32.02 24.71
C ALA A 14 11.77 -31.38 25.34
N ASP A 15 11.96 -30.07 25.16
CA ASP A 15 13.19 -29.35 25.52
C ASP A 15 13.06 -28.56 26.83
N ILE A 16 11.83 -28.34 27.32
CA ILE A 16 11.57 -27.48 28.48
C ILE A 16 11.98 -28.14 29.81
N LEU A 17 12.95 -27.55 30.49
CA LEU A 17 13.47 -28.01 31.78
C LEU A 17 12.57 -27.51 32.94
N PRO A 18 12.28 -28.34 33.96
CA PRO A 18 11.39 -27.98 35.09
C PRO A 18 11.87 -26.87 36.06
N ARG A 19 12.88 -26.06 35.70
CA ARG A 19 13.46 -25.03 36.59
C ARG A 19 13.93 -23.77 35.87
N GLN A 20 14.82 -23.92 34.89
CA GLN A 20 15.44 -22.80 34.20
C GLN A 20 15.66 -23.19 32.73
N ASN A 21 15.23 -22.30 31.84
CA ASN A 21 15.35 -22.42 30.40
C ASN A 21 16.05 -21.15 29.87
N VAL A 22 16.76 -21.28 28.75
CA VAL A 22 17.47 -20.15 28.12
C VAL A 22 17.02 -20.08 26.66
N LEU A 23 16.10 -19.16 26.37
CA LEU A 23 15.75 -18.82 24.99
C LEU A 23 16.83 -17.90 24.44
N ARG A 24 17.62 -18.41 23.48
CA ARG A 24 18.61 -17.63 22.71
C ARG A 24 18.05 -17.42 21.31
N ILE A 25 17.92 -16.15 20.91
CA ILE A 25 17.58 -15.75 19.55
C ILE A 25 18.77 -14.97 19.01
N GLU A 26 19.32 -15.45 17.90
CA GLU A 26 20.41 -14.80 17.20
C GLU A 26 19.85 -14.07 15.97
N PHE A 27 20.46 -12.92 15.65
CA PHE A 27 20.06 -12.10 14.52
C PHE A 27 21.28 -11.84 13.64
N GLU A 28 21.16 -12.18 12.37
CA GLU A 28 22.11 -11.84 11.30
C GLU A 28 21.82 -10.44 10.77
N SER A 29 22.80 -9.78 10.15
CA SER A 29 22.57 -8.46 9.56
C SER A 29 21.66 -8.57 8.33
N PRO A 30 20.51 -7.86 8.29
CA PRO A 30 19.61 -7.93 7.14
C PRO A 30 20.23 -7.36 5.86
N VAL A 31 21.23 -6.47 5.97
CA VAL A 31 21.98 -5.96 4.81
C VAL A 31 22.93 -7.03 4.27
N GLU A 32 23.64 -7.75 5.15
CA GLU A 32 24.54 -8.84 4.72
C GLU A 32 23.75 -10.00 4.09
N GLU A 33 22.61 -10.36 4.68
CA GLU A 33 21.71 -11.40 4.14
C GLU A 33 21.01 -10.96 2.84
N ALA A 34 20.62 -9.69 2.72
CA ALA A 34 20.11 -9.14 1.45
C ALA A 34 21.16 -9.23 0.32
N ASN A 35 22.39 -8.80 0.61
CA ASN A 35 23.50 -8.85 -0.33
C ASN A 35 23.88 -10.31 -0.71
N PHE A 36 23.91 -11.22 0.26
CA PHE A 36 24.16 -12.64 0.03
C PHE A 36 23.08 -13.29 -0.85
N ARG A 37 21.81 -12.98 -0.60
CA ARG A 37 20.69 -13.44 -1.43
C ARG A 37 20.71 -12.87 -2.84
N ALA A 38 21.09 -11.60 -3.01
CA ALA A 38 21.20 -10.98 -4.32
C ALA A 38 22.27 -11.65 -5.20
N GLU A 39 23.48 -11.87 -4.67
CA GLU A 39 24.54 -12.57 -5.42
C GLU A 39 24.16 -14.03 -5.68
N LYS A 40 23.55 -14.71 -4.70
CA LYS A 40 23.01 -16.06 -4.89
C LYS A 40 21.97 -16.11 -6.02
N TYR A 41 21.01 -15.18 -6.05
CA TYR A 41 20.00 -15.09 -7.11
C TYR A 41 20.65 -14.90 -8.47
N LYS A 42 21.59 -13.94 -8.58
CA LYS A 42 22.37 -13.67 -9.79
C LYS A 42 23.10 -14.91 -10.31
N VAL A 43 23.69 -15.73 -9.43
CA VAL A 43 24.34 -17.00 -9.80
C VAL A 43 23.33 -18.06 -10.27
N PHE A 44 22.15 -18.18 -9.65
CA PHE A 44 21.17 -19.22 -10.00
C PHE A 44 20.24 -18.86 -11.17
N GLN A 45 19.98 -17.57 -11.41
CA GLN A 45 19.01 -17.08 -12.41
C GLN A 45 19.68 -16.34 -13.59
N GLY A 46 20.99 -16.13 -13.53
CA GLY A 46 21.77 -15.50 -14.61
C GLY A 46 21.55 -13.99 -14.80
N HIS A 47 20.72 -13.34 -13.98
CA HIS A 47 20.39 -11.92 -14.08
C HIS A 47 20.19 -11.27 -12.69
N LYS A 48 20.15 -9.93 -12.66
CA LYS A 48 19.93 -9.10 -11.46
C LYS A 48 18.44 -8.70 -11.36
N LEU A 49 17.93 -8.48 -10.14
CA LEU A 49 16.60 -7.90 -9.91
C LEU A 49 16.71 -6.40 -9.57
N PRO A 50 16.16 -5.49 -10.39
CA PRO A 50 16.13 -4.05 -10.09
C PRO A 50 14.99 -3.68 -9.11
N PRO A 51 15.11 -2.54 -8.40
CA PRO A 51 16.31 -1.70 -8.28
C PRO A 51 17.37 -2.38 -7.40
N GLU A 52 18.65 -2.30 -7.76
CA GLU A 52 19.71 -2.94 -6.96
C GLU A 52 19.99 -2.21 -5.65
N CYS A 53 19.99 -0.88 -5.67
CA CYS A 53 20.24 -0.02 -4.51
C CYS A 53 19.28 1.17 -4.51
N THR A 54 19.07 1.79 -3.35
CA THR A 54 18.38 3.08 -3.26
C THR A 54 19.19 4.19 -3.96
N PRO A 55 18.54 5.23 -4.52
CA PRO A 55 19.22 6.43 -5.03
C PRO A 55 20.18 7.04 -4.00
N PRO A 56 21.36 7.56 -4.39
CA PRO A 56 22.39 8.03 -3.45
C PRO A 56 21.89 9.09 -2.45
N VAL A 57 20.93 9.93 -2.86
CA VAL A 57 20.30 10.97 -2.04
C VAL A 57 19.48 10.41 -0.87
N TYR A 58 19.03 9.14 -0.92
CA TYR A 58 18.35 8.47 0.19
C TYR A 58 19.32 8.09 1.32
N ASN A 59 20.65 8.19 1.10
CA ASN A 59 21.68 7.72 2.03
C ASN A 59 21.40 6.27 2.52
N GLY A 60 20.92 5.42 1.61
CA GLY A 60 20.33 4.11 1.91
C GLY A 60 21.23 2.90 1.62
N GLU A 61 20.62 1.72 1.76
CA GLU A 61 21.25 0.40 1.61
C GLU A 61 20.71 -0.34 0.36
N CYS A 62 21.37 -1.43 -0.03
CA CYS A 62 21.04 -2.18 -1.25
C CYS A 62 20.17 -3.43 -1.00
N HIS A 63 19.58 -3.97 -2.07
CA HIS A 63 19.03 -5.33 -2.16
C HIS A 63 17.85 -5.68 -1.20
N VAL A 64 17.11 -4.68 -0.70
CA VAL A 64 15.99 -4.86 0.24
C VAL A 64 14.88 -5.81 -0.24
N GLN A 65 14.69 -5.93 -1.56
CA GLN A 65 13.73 -6.84 -2.18
C GLN A 65 13.99 -8.33 -1.87
N PHE A 66 15.22 -8.69 -1.48
CA PHE A 66 15.58 -10.08 -1.16
C PHE A 66 15.21 -10.51 0.27
N VAL A 67 14.81 -9.58 1.13
CA VAL A 67 14.44 -9.84 2.53
C VAL A 67 13.00 -9.43 2.82
N ARG A 68 12.20 -10.31 3.43
CA ARG A 68 10.83 -9.98 3.84
C ARG A 68 10.85 -9.16 5.13
N LYS A 69 11.08 -7.87 4.96
CA LYS A 69 11.27 -6.84 5.99
C LYS A 69 10.53 -5.58 5.56
N MET A 70 10.27 -4.66 6.50
CA MET A 70 9.85 -3.29 6.15
C MET A 70 10.80 -2.70 5.09
N GLN A 71 10.27 -2.36 3.91
CA GLN A 71 11.09 -1.98 2.76
C GLN A 71 11.78 -0.63 2.99
N ALA A 72 11.03 0.38 3.45
CA ALA A 72 11.58 1.69 3.83
C ALA A 72 12.54 1.66 5.03
N SER A 73 12.84 0.50 5.63
CA SER A 73 13.90 0.40 6.65
C SER A 73 15.32 0.45 6.05
N PHE A 74 15.48 0.25 4.74
CA PHE A 74 16.75 0.42 4.01
C PHE A 74 16.94 1.87 3.48
N GLY A 75 16.01 2.78 3.79
CA GLY A 75 15.98 4.16 3.30
C GLY A 75 14.85 4.39 2.29
N TRP A 76 14.36 5.63 2.22
CA TRP A 76 13.33 6.09 1.28
C TRP A 76 13.47 7.60 1.04
N ASP A 77 12.74 8.16 0.07
CA ASP A 77 12.81 9.59 -0.30
C ASP A 77 12.29 10.56 0.78
N TRP A 78 11.66 10.03 1.84
CA TRP A 78 11.30 10.72 3.09
C TRP A 78 11.90 10.08 4.36
N GLY A 79 12.70 9.01 4.24
CA GLY A 79 13.04 8.11 5.34
C GLY A 79 14.52 7.71 5.42
N PRO A 80 15.18 7.79 6.59
CA PRO A 80 16.57 7.34 6.75
C PRO A 80 16.69 5.82 6.84
N SER A 81 17.81 5.27 6.38
CA SER A 81 18.12 3.84 6.54
C SER A 81 18.41 3.48 8.00
N PHE A 82 17.62 2.56 8.55
CA PHE A 82 17.83 1.91 9.84
C PHE A 82 17.25 0.48 9.78
N PRO A 83 17.95 -0.46 9.11
CA PRO A 83 17.46 -1.83 8.92
C PRO A 83 17.68 -2.66 10.21
N THR A 84 16.95 -2.32 11.28
CA THR A 84 17.19 -2.86 12.63
C THR A 84 16.84 -4.34 12.78
N VAL A 85 17.61 -5.05 13.61
CA VAL A 85 17.27 -6.39 14.12
C VAL A 85 16.63 -6.31 15.51
N GLY A 86 15.81 -7.30 15.86
CA GLY A 86 15.20 -7.42 17.19
C GLY A 86 13.83 -8.07 17.21
N ILE A 87 13.34 -8.33 18.42
CA ILE A 87 12.01 -8.88 18.70
C ILE A 87 11.01 -7.71 18.69
N TRP A 88 10.10 -7.66 17.71
CA TRP A 88 9.19 -6.51 17.49
C TRP A 88 7.71 -6.75 17.86
N ARG A 89 7.32 -8.02 18.04
CA ARG A 89 6.03 -8.46 18.58
C ARG A 89 6.29 -9.33 19.84
N PRO A 90 5.32 -9.49 20.76
CA PRO A 90 5.54 -10.23 22.00
C PRO A 90 5.93 -11.70 21.78
N ILE A 91 6.84 -12.21 22.61
CA ILE A 91 7.07 -13.66 22.75
C ILE A 91 6.18 -14.17 23.88
N GLN A 92 5.46 -15.26 23.62
CA GLN A 92 4.58 -15.92 24.58
C GLN A 92 4.96 -17.40 24.71
N LEU A 93 4.56 -18.02 25.82
CA LEU A 93 4.77 -19.44 26.08
C LEU A 93 3.42 -20.05 26.50
N GLU A 94 2.74 -20.66 25.54
CA GLU A 94 1.41 -21.22 25.71
C GLU A 94 1.46 -22.64 26.27
N TYR A 95 0.51 -22.96 27.16
CA TYR A 95 0.31 -24.29 27.73
C TYR A 95 -1.17 -24.67 27.62
N PHE A 96 -1.47 -25.88 27.15
CA PHE A 96 -2.84 -26.41 27.05
C PHE A 96 -2.86 -27.92 27.26
N ASP A 97 -3.81 -28.43 28.05
CA ASP A 97 -3.88 -29.87 28.38
C ASP A 97 -4.40 -30.75 27.24
N ARG A 98 -5.22 -30.18 26.34
CA ARG A 98 -5.98 -30.95 25.33
C ARG A 98 -6.03 -30.30 23.97
N LEU A 99 -6.44 -29.03 23.90
CA LEU A 99 -6.68 -28.29 22.66
C LEU A 99 -6.51 -26.78 22.90
N SER A 100 -5.87 -26.07 21.98
CA SER A 100 -5.80 -24.61 21.90
C SER A 100 -6.36 -24.13 20.56
N ILE A 101 -6.89 -22.89 20.52
CA ILE A 101 -7.25 -22.18 19.29
C ILE A 101 -6.05 -21.28 18.95
N GLN A 102 -5.28 -21.62 17.89
CA GLN A 102 -4.20 -20.75 17.40
C GLN A 102 -4.74 -19.62 16.52
N SER A 103 -5.81 -19.88 15.75
CA SER A 103 -6.47 -18.84 14.96
C SER A 103 -7.98 -18.99 14.94
N PHE A 104 -8.67 -17.85 14.93
CA PHE A 104 -10.10 -17.69 14.75
C PHE A 104 -10.33 -16.57 13.75
N SER A 105 -10.83 -16.91 12.57
CA SER A 105 -11.05 -15.98 11.47
C SER A 105 -12.53 -16.02 11.04
N PRO A 106 -13.36 -15.13 11.59
CA PRO A 106 -14.74 -14.96 11.17
C PRO A 106 -14.85 -13.99 9.99
N MET A 107 -15.56 -14.43 8.96
CA MET A 107 -16.02 -13.64 7.82
C MET A 107 -17.48 -13.26 7.96
N VAL A 108 -17.92 -12.20 7.27
CA VAL A 108 -19.32 -11.79 7.18
C VAL A 108 -19.66 -11.52 5.71
N ASN A 109 -20.48 -12.40 5.13
CA ASN A 109 -20.92 -12.29 3.73
C ASN A 109 -22.39 -11.84 3.70
N PHE A 110 -22.85 -11.17 2.66
CA PHE A 110 -24.27 -10.90 2.42
C PHE A 110 -24.82 -11.83 1.33
N GLU A 111 -25.86 -12.61 1.64
CA GLU A 111 -26.47 -13.60 0.74
C GLU A 111 -27.99 -13.37 0.65
N LYS A 112 -28.43 -12.72 -0.44
CA LYS A 112 -29.82 -12.38 -0.79
C LYS A 112 -30.49 -11.37 0.16
N ASP A 113 -30.78 -11.80 1.39
CA ASP A 113 -31.45 -11.03 2.46
C ASP A 113 -30.84 -11.28 3.86
N ASP A 114 -29.94 -12.28 3.97
CA ASP A 114 -29.27 -12.66 5.22
C ASP A 114 -27.80 -12.27 5.18
N PHE A 115 -27.23 -11.95 6.34
CA PHE A 115 -25.79 -12.08 6.53
C PHE A 115 -25.43 -13.52 6.90
N VAL A 116 -24.31 -14.00 6.37
CA VAL A 116 -23.75 -15.32 6.64
C VAL A 116 -22.38 -15.15 7.25
N ILE A 117 -22.31 -15.33 8.57
CA ILE A 117 -21.06 -15.40 9.32
C ILE A 117 -20.43 -16.76 9.02
N SER A 118 -19.21 -16.78 8.47
CA SER A 118 -18.46 -18.01 8.21
C SER A 118 -17.16 -18.00 9.02
N ALA A 119 -16.97 -18.93 9.96
CA ALA A 119 -15.75 -18.99 10.76
C ALA A 119 -14.80 -20.12 10.30
N ARG A 120 -13.52 -19.78 10.10
CA ARG A 120 -12.37 -20.71 10.02
C ARG A 120 -11.68 -20.74 11.38
N LEU A 121 -11.32 -21.93 11.86
CA LEU A 121 -10.52 -22.12 13.08
C LEU A 121 -9.27 -22.95 12.75
N ILE A 122 -8.12 -22.53 13.27
CA ILE A 122 -6.90 -23.34 13.31
C ILE A 122 -6.65 -23.72 14.77
N LEU A 123 -6.66 -25.01 15.05
CA LEU A 123 -6.54 -25.58 16.39
C LEU A 123 -5.29 -26.45 16.47
N VAL A 124 -4.68 -26.51 17.65
CA VAL A 124 -3.65 -27.50 17.99
C VAL A 124 -4.17 -28.38 19.12
N CYS A 125 -4.09 -29.70 18.97
CA CYS A 125 -4.59 -30.67 19.92
C CYS A 125 -3.54 -31.71 20.34
N ALA A 126 -3.21 -31.70 21.63
CA ALA A 126 -2.37 -32.72 22.26
C ALA A 126 -3.20 -34.00 22.51
N ILE A 127 -4.34 -33.88 23.20
CA ILE A 127 -5.20 -35.02 23.56
C ILE A 127 -6.69 -34.62 23.50
N VAL A 128 -7.34 -34.96 22.38
CA VAL A 128 -8.81 -35.03 22.27
C VAL A 128 -9.23 -36.49 22.15
N ARG A 129 -10.14 -36.97 23.02
CA ARG A 129 -10.55 -38.39 23.06
C ARG A 129 -12.03 -38.62 22.79
N ARG A 130 -12.87 -37.59 22.87
CA ARG A 130 -14.30 -37.62 22.55
C ARG A 130 -14.63 -36.62 21.45
N PRO A 131 -15.82 -36.68 20.82
CA PRO A 131 -16.28 -35.62 19.94
C PRO A 131 -16.34 -34.28 20.69
N ILE A 132 -15.91 -33.21 20.01
CA ILE A 132 -16.05 -31.84 20.50
C ILE A 132 -17.35 -31.21 19.97
N ARG A 133 -17.85 -30.21 20.69
CA ARG A 133 -18.97 -29.36 20.28
C ARG A 133 -18.46 -27.94 20.16
N VAL A 134 -18.56 -27.35 18.98
CA VAL A 134 -18.13 -25.96 18.70
C VAL A 134 -19.36 -25.09 18.73
N LYS A 135 -19.41 -24.11 19.62
CA LYS A 135 -20.54 -23.19 19.78
C LYS A 135 -20.11 -21.78 19.39
N LEU A 136 -20.68 -21.27 18.31
CA LEU A 136 -20.62 -19.85 17.95
C LEU A 136 -21.75 -19.10 18.66
N ARG A 137 -21.46 -17.88 19.13
CA ARG A 137 -22.44 -17.01 19.78
C ARG A 137 -22.21 -15.55 19.40
N LEU A 138 -23.27 -14.86 19.00
CA LEU A 138 -23.28 -13.43 18.70
C LEU A 138 -23.96 -12.70 19.87
N LEU A 139 -23.18 -12.01 20.69
CA LEU A 139 -23.63 -11.59 22.02
C LEU A 139 -24.79 -10.60 21.99
N GLU A 140 -24.71 -9.57 21.16
CA GLU A 140 -25.64 -8.43 21.17
C GLU A 140 -27.01 -8.77 20.59
N LEU A 141 -27.10 -9.83 19.75
CA LEU A 141 -28.37 -10.39 19.27
C LEU A 141 -28.84 -11.60 20.11
N GLY A 142 -28.05 -12.06 21.07
CA GLY A 142 -28.35 -13.26 21.87
C GLY A 142 -28.36 -14.57 21.08
N MET A 143 -27.95 -14.57 19.81
CA MET A 143 -28.01 -15.73 18.92
C MET A 143 -26.86 -16.70 19.19
N ASP A 144 -27.12 -18.00 19.12
CA ASP A 144 -26.10 -19.05 19.15
C ASP A 144 -26.33 -20.14 18.10
N LYS A 145 -25.27 -20.87 17.78
CA LYS A 145 -25.31 -22.06 16.91
C LYS A 145 -24.22 -23.05 17.29
N GLU A 146 -24.61 -24.31 17.42
CA GLU A 146 -23.73 -25.41 17.82
C GLU A 146 -23.44 -26.33 16.63
N PHE A 147 -22.20 -26.79 16.55
CA PHE A 147 -21.66 -27.63 15.47
C PHE A 147 -20.92 -28.83 16.10
N VAL A 148 -21.01 -30.00 15.47
CA VAL A 148 -20.28 -31.21 15.87
C VAL A 148 -19.37 -31.65 14.71
N PRO A 149 -18.05 -31.38 14.78
CA PRO A 149 -17.12 -31.79 13.74
C PRO A 149 -16.98 -33.32 13.65
N ASN A 150 -17.20 -33.87 12.44
CA ASN A 150 -17.15 -35.32 12.19
C ASN A 150 -15.73 -35.86 11.95
N THR A 151 -14.74 -35.00 11.71
CA THR A 151 -13.37 -35.35 11.31
C THR A 151 -12.36 -34.83 12.32
N LYS A 152 -11.60 -35.72 12.97
CA LYS A 152 -10.51 -35.34 13.88
C LYS A 152 -9.16 -35.42 13.17
N LYS A 153 -8.39 -34.34 13.18
CA LYS A 153 -6.96 -34.30 12.80
C LYS A 153 -6.18 -33.79 14.02
N CYS A 154 -5.08 -34.42 14.41
CA CYS A 154 -4.15 -33.90 15.44
C CYS A 154 -2.71 -34.27 15.02
N PRO A 155 -1.68 -33.48 15.38
CA PRO A 155 -1.71 -32.33 16.28
C PRO A 155 -2.43 -31.11 15.71
N ASN A 156 -2.36 -30.86 14.40
CA ASN A 156 -2.97 -29.68 13.79
C ASN A 156 -4.36 -30.02 13.24
N TRP A 157 -5.36 -29.20 13.58
CA TRP A 157 -6.75 -29.37 13.18
C TRP A 157 -7.32 -28.07 12.64
N GLU A 158 -7.58 -28.04 11.35
CA GLU A 158 -8.39 -27.00 10.72
C GLU A 158 -9.88 -27.37 10.80
N LEU A 159 -10.72 -26.39 11.17
CA LEU A 159 -12.18 -26.46 11.05
C LEU A 159 -12.70 -25.32 10.18
N ASP A 160 -13.33 -25.70 9.09
CA ASP A 160 -14.02 -24.86 8.13
C ASP A 160 -15.55 -25.04 8.23
N GLY A 161 -16.31 -24.36 7.37
CA GLY A 161 -17.75 -24.57 7.23
C GLY A 161 -18.65 -24.16 8.41
N LEU A 162 -18.10 -23.53 9.46
CA LEU A 162 -18.84 -23.07 10.64
C LEU A 162 -19.70 -21.82 10.30
N LYS A 163 -20.81 -22.04 9.59
CA LYS A 163 -21.69 -20.97 9.08
C LYS A 163 -22.90 -20.69 9.98
N MET A 164 -23.05 -19.44 10.44
CA MET A 164 -24.23 -18.90 11.14
C MET A 164 -24.94 -17.90 10.22
N LYS A 165 -26.27 -18.03 10.06
CA LYS A 165 -27.11 -17.03 9.37
C LYS A 165 -27.66 -16.02 10.37
N VAL A 166 -27.68 -14.75 9.97
CA VAL A 166 -28.20 -13.61 10.73
C VAL A 166 -29.07 -12.76 9.79
N PRO A 167 -30.39 -12.62 10.03
CA PRO A 167 -31.25 -11.84 9.14
C PRO A 167 -30.81 -10.37 9.08
N ALA A 168 -30.66 -9.79 7.89
CA ALA A 168 -30.13 -8.42 7.77
C ALA A 168 -31.00 -7.36 8.50
N LYS A 169 -32.30 -7.61 8.60
CA LYS A 169 -33.27 -6.77 9.35
C LYS A 169 -33.10 -6.83 10.88
N SER A 170 -32.19 -7.65 11.40
CA SER A 170 -31.86 -7.76 12.83
C SER A 170 -30.53 -7.09 13.22
N VAL A 171 -29.77 -6.58 12.25
CA VAL A 171 -28.50 -5.89 12.49
C VAL A 171 -28.58 -4.42 12.08
N LEU A 172 -27.90 -3.57 12.84
CA LEU A 172 -27.47 -2.25 12.39
C LEU A 172 -26.20 -2.39 11.55
N LEU A 173 -26.17 -1.73 10.40
CA LEU A 173 -25.05 -1.78 9.46
C LEU A 173 -23.92 -0.82 9.86
N TRP A 174 -22.70 -1.20 9.51
CA TRP A 174 -21.50 -0.39 9.67
C TRP A 174 -21.30 0.51 8.45
N HIS A 175 -21.05 1.81 8.68
CA HIS A 175 -20.78 2.81 7.66
C HIS A 175 -19.51 3.61 7.99
N PRO A 176 -18.71 4.09 7.03
CA PRO A 176 -17.58 4.98 7.30
C PRO A 176 -17.98 6.30 7.97
N ILE A 177 -16.99 7.01 8.53
CA ILE A 177 -17.17 8.39 9.04
C ILE A 177 -17.85 9.28 7.98
N GLY A 178 -18.88 10.01 8.43
CA GLY A 178 -19.68 10.89 7.59
C GLY A 178 -20.85 10.23 6.86
N TYR A 179 -20.92 8.89 6.84
CA TYR A 179 -21.96 8.13 6.11
C TYR A 179 -22.88 7.30 7.01
N GLY A 180 -22.65 7.28 8.32
CA GLY A 180 -23.53 6.64 9.30
C GLY A 180 -22.83 6.33 10.62
N THR A 181 -23.38 5.36 11.35
CA THR A 181 -22.82 4.83 12.60
C THR A 181 -21.91 3.62 12.36
N GLN A 182 -21.10 3.26 13.36
CA GLN A 182 -20.15 2.14 13.32
C GLN A 182 -20.50 1.05 14.37
N PRO A 183 -21.70 0.45 14.33
CA PRO A 183 -22.06 -0.69 15.18
C PRO A 183 -21.13 -1.88 14.91
N MET A 184 -20.71 -2.53 15.99
CA MET A 184 -19.78 -3.66 15.98
C MET A 184 -20.28 -4.70 16.97
N TYR A 185 -20.20 -5.97 16.58
CA TYR A 185 -20.80 -7.10 17.30
C TYR A 185 -19.71 -8.06 17.78
N THR A 186 -19.92 -8.69 18.93
CA THR A 186 -18.99 -9.63 19.54
C THR A 186 -19.38 -11.06 19.19
N LEU A 187 -18.56 -11.69 18.35
CA LEU A 187 -18.68 -13.11 18.02
C LEU A 187 -17.74 -13.92 18.91
N GLU A 188 -18.30 -14.78 19.74
CA GLU A 188 -17.61 -15.75 20.56
C GLU A 188 -17.58 -17.12 19.88
N VAL A 189 -16.49 -17.87 20.10
CA VAL A 189 -16.40 -19.30 19.84
C VAL A 189 -15.97 -20.04 21.11
N LYS A 190 -16.73 -21.07 21.48
CA LYS A 190 -16.43 -21.99 22.59
C LYS A 190 -16.31 -23.41 22.07
N ILE A 191 -15.26 -24.12 22.46
CA ILE A 191 -15.03 -25.52 22.10
C ILE A 191 -15.20 -26.36 23.37
N MET A 192 -16.18 -27.27 23.37
CA MET A 192 -16.57 -28.08 24.52
C MET A 192 -16.27 -29.56 24.29
N GLU A 193 -15.77 -30.30 25.29
CA GLU A 193 -15.74 -31.77 25.29
C GLU A 193 -16.71 -32.25 26.39
N ASN A 194 -17.87 -32.77 26.00
CA ASN A 194 -19.05 -32.89 26.88
C ASN A 194 -19.44 -31.47 27.39
N ASP A 195 -19.46 -31.24 28.71
CA ASP A 195 -19.80 -29.94 29.32
C ASP A 195 -18.58 -29.16 29.84
N PHE A 196 -17.37 -29.63 29.55
CA PHE A 196 -16.12 -28.93 29.87
C PHE A 196 -15.68 -28.06 28.69
N GLU A 197 -15.41 -26.78 28.95
CA GLU A 197 -14.81 -25.85 27.99
C GLU A 197 -13.31 -26.20 27.83
N LEU A 198 -12.90 -26.52 26.61
CA LEU A 198 -11.49 -26.77 26.26
C LEU A 198 -10.77 -25.49 25.83
N ALA A 199 -11.45 -24.65 25.04
CA ALA A 199 -10.88 -23.42 24.51
C ALA A 199 -11.98 -22.40 24.20
N PHE A 200 -11.60 -21.12 24.26
CA PHE A 200 -12.46 -19.97 24.01
C PHE A 200 -11.69 -18.90 23.23
N ALA A 201 -12.35 -18.29 22.25
CA ALA A 201 -11.87 -17.09 21.59
C ALA A 201 -13.06 -16.16 21.28
N ARG A 202 -12.78 -14.87 21.08
CA ARG A 202 -13.76 -13.86 20.67
C ARG A 202 -13.12 -12.88 19.69
N LYS A 203 -13.90 -12.39 18.74
CA LYS A 203 -13.53 -11.27 17.85
C LYS A 203 -14.72 -10.33 17.68
N ARG A 204 -14.43 -9.06 17.40
CA ARG A 204 -15.44 -8.10 16.92
C ARG A 204 -15.63 -8.25 15.42
N ILE A 205 -16.87 -8.15 14.96
CA ILE A 205 -17.25 -8.19 13.54
C ILE A 205 -18.16 -6.99 13.20
N ALA A 206 -18.14 -6.59 11.93
CA ALA A 206 -19.02 -5.59 11.35
C ALA A 206 -20.00 -6.26 10.37
N PHE A 207 -21.20 -5.69 10.22
CA PHE A 207 -22.12 -6.05 9.13
C PHE A 207 -22.12 -4.91 8.10
N ARG A 208 -21.59 -5.17 6.91
CA ARG A 208 -21.60 -4.27 5.75
C ARG A 208 -21.64 -5.07 4.44
N THR A 209 -22.08 -4.45 3.35
CA THR A 209 -21.93 -5.02 2.00
C THR A 209 -20.68 -4.47 1.29
N PHE A 210 -20.31 -5.09 0.16
CA PHE A 210 -19.20 -4.69 -0.71
C PHE A 210 -19.29 -3.20 -1.13
N GLU A 211 -20.45 -2.78 -1.64
CA GLU A 211 -20.74 -1.39 -2.03
C GLU A 211 -21.08 -0.49 -0.83
N LEU A 212 -20.47 -0.76 0.34
CA LEU A 212 -20.67 -0.06 1.61
C LEU A 212 -22.16 0.26 1.91
N ASN A 213 -22.98 -0.78 1.78
CA ASN A 213 -24.44 -0.78 1.97
C ASN A 213 -25.25 -0.18 0.80
N GLY A 214 -24.69 -0.18 -0.42
CA GLY A 214 -25.35 0.28 -1.65
C GLY A 214 -25.24 1.79 -1.85
N VAL A 215 -24.22 2.42 -1.29
CA VAL A 215 -24.02 3.88 -1.29
C VAL A 215 -22.64 4.18 -1.89
N PRO A 216 -22.56 4.89 -3.04
CA PRO A 216 -21.31 5.40 -3.55
C PRO A 216 -20.67 6.37 -2.54
N ILE A 217 -19.47 6.06 -2.06
CA ILE A 217 -18.73 6.84 -1.08
C ILE A 217 -17.51 7.45 -1.74
N PHE A 218 -17.46 8.80 -1.79
CA PHE A 218 -16.25 9.49 -2.22
C PHE A 218 -15.16 9.34 -1.16
N LEU A 219 -13.99 8.85 -1.59
CA LEU A 219 -12.84 8.59 -0.73
C LEU A 219 -12.11 9.90 -0.40
N LYS A 220 -11.86 10.14 0.88
CA LYS A 220 -11.18 11.33 1.41
C LYS A 220 -10.18 10.87 2.46
N GLY A 221 -8.90 11.02 2.19
CA GLY A 221 -7.89 10.40 3.02
C GLY A 221 -6.47 10.79 2.67
N THR A 222 -5.53 10.07 3.26
CA THR A 222 -4.09 10.25 3.08
C THR A 222 -3.38 8.91 3.16
N ASN A 223 -2.21 8.84 2.53
CA ASN A 223 -1.30 7.71 2.66
C ASN A 223 -0.67 7.66 4.07
N TRP A 224 -0.77 6.50 4.70
CA TRP A 224 -0.19 6.20 6.01
C TRP A 224 1.12 5.45 5.82
N VAL A 225 2.21 6.11 6.18
CA VAL A 225 3.54 5.50 6.32
C VAL A 225 3.84 5.22 7.80
N PRO A 226 4.73 4.26 8.11
CA PRO A 226 5.05 3.94 9.50
C PRO A 226 5.46 5.13 10.37
N ILE A 227 4.84 5.23 11.55
CA ILE A 227 5.11 6.25 12.57
C ILE A 227 6.61 6.31 12.95
N SER A 228 7.30 5.16 12.89
CA SER A 228 8.66 4.97 13.36
C SER A 228 9.30 3.76 12.68
N LEU A 229 10.57 3.90 12.27
CA LEU A 229 11.44 2.80 11.83
C LEU A 229 11.78 1.81 12.96
N PHE A 230 11.48 2.18 14.20
CA PHE A 230 11.58 1.33 15.40
C PHE A 230 10.17 0.92 15.86
N PRO A 231 9.53 -0.12 15.26
CA PRO A 231 8.16 -0.52 15.58
C PRO A 231 8.04 -1.20 16.95
N ALA A 232 9.13 -1.77 17.48
CA ALA A 232 9.18 -2.44 18.78
C ALA A 232 9.06 -1.51 20.00
N ARG A 233 9.03 -0.18 19.78
CA ARG A 233 8.77 0.82 20.84
C ARG A 233 7.27 1.08 20.94
N ASP A 234 6.79 1.45 22.12
CA ASP A 234 5.42 1.94 22.26
C ASP A 234 5.26 3.28 21.51
N HIS A 235 4.25 3.34 20.63
CA HIS A 235 3.83 4.54 19.91
C HIS A 235 2.32 4.78 20.04
N SER A 236 1.61 4.09 20.93
CA SER A 236 0.14 4.00 20.92
C SER A 236 -0.53 5.38 21.04
N GLU A 237 -0.04 6.26 21.92
CA GLU A 237 -0.53 7.65 22.01
C GLU A 237 -0.23 8.47 20.73
N ARG A 238 0.87 8.20 20.02
CA ARG A 238 1.17 8.87 18.73
C ARG A 238 0.31 8.31 17.60
N ARG A 239 0.02 7.01 17.59
CA ARG A 239 -0.91 6.36 16.65
C ARG A 239 -2.33 6.90 16.82
N LYS A 240 -2.82 6.89 18.05
CA LYS A 240 -4.08 7.50 18.50
C LYS A 240 -4.17 8.98 18.09
N PHE A 241 -3.12 9.77 18.32
CA PHE A 241 -3.08 11.18 17.88
C PHE A 241 -3.18 11.33 16.35
N SER A 242 -2.42 10.55 15.57
CA SER A 242 -2.48 10.62 14.10
C SER A 242 -3.85 10.19 13.56
N LEU A 243 -4.44 9.10 14.09
CA LEU A 243 -5.78 8.65 13.72
C LEU A 243 -6.85 9.71 14.06
N GLN A 244 -6.81 10.28 15.27
CA GLN A 244 -7.70 11.39 15.65
C GLN A 244 -7.47 12.66 14.80
N SER A 245 -6.27 12.86 14.26
CA SER A 245 -5.97 13.98 13.36
C SER A 245 -6.58 13.76 11.98
N ALA A 246 -6.54 12.53 11.45
CA ALA A 246 -7.22 12.17 10.20
C ALA A 246 -8.74 12.34 10.32
N VAL A 247 -9.35 11.88 11.42
CA VAL A 247 -10.78 12.09 11.71
C VAL A 247 -11.12 13.60 11.77
N LYS A 248 -10.30 14.41 12.44
CA LYS A 248 -10.48 15.88 12.50
C LYS A 248 -10.26 16.59 11.16
N ALA A 249 -9.52 15.98 10.23
CA ALA A 249 -9.39 16.45 8.85
C ALA A 249 -10.57 16.02 7.95
N ASN A 250 -11.61 15.37 8.51
CA ASN A 250 -12.76 14.79 7.80
C ASN A 250 -12.39 13.68 6.79
N ALA A 251 -11.28 12.99 7.04
CA ALA A 251 -10.94 11.77 6.32
C ALA A 251 -11.93 10.65 6.67
N ASN A 252 -12.32 9.86 5.68
CA ASN A 252 -13.06 8.61 5.84
C ASN A 252 -12.21 7.36 5.50
N VAL A 253 -11.01 7.55 4.94
CA VAL A 253 -10.09 6.47 4.57
C VAL A 253 -8.64 6.80 4.91
N LEU A 254 -7.83 5.76 5.14
CA LEU A 254 -6.36 5.78 5.09
C LEU A 254 -5.87 4.62 4.21
N ARG A 255 -4.75 4.78 3.54
CA ARG A 255 -4.06 3.70 2.80
C ARG A 255 -2.77 3.36 3.51
N VAL A 256 -2.60 2.13 4.02
CA VAL A 256 -1.36 1.72 4.73
C VAL A 256 -0.34 1.26 3.70
N TRP A 257 0.56 2.18 3.35
CA TRP A 257 1.45 2.02 2.20
C TRP A 257 2.40 0.81 2.33
N GLY A 258 2.42 -0.03 1.28
CA GLY A 258 3.04 -1.37 1.27
C GLY A 258 4.55 -1.44 1.52
N GLY A 259 5.31 -0.35 1.43
CA GLY A 259 6.73 -0.36 1.84
C GLY A 259 6.95 -0.27 3.36
N GLY A 260 5.86 -0.18 4.14
CA GLY A 260 5.85 -0.09 5.59
C GLY A 260 5.89 -1.45 6.33
N PHE A 261 4.98 -1.63 7.28
CA PHE A 261 4.72 -2.91 7.95
C PHE A 261 3.23 -3.04 8.29
N TYR A 262 2.72 -4.28 8.38
CA TYR A 262 1.38 -4.56 8.90
C TYR A 262 1.28 -4.01 10.34
N GLU A 263 0.47 -2.96 10.52
CA GLU A 263 0.36 -2.20 11.78
C GLU A 263 -0.12 -3.04 12.97
N MET A 264 -0.03 -2.47 14.17
CA MET A 264 -0.45 -3.14 15.39
C MET A 264 -1.98 -3.31 15.41
N ASP A 265 -2.46 -4.36 16.07
CA ASP A 265 -3.88 -4.72 16.16
C ASP A 265 -4.74 -3.56 16.68
N GLU A 266 -4.18 -2.73 17.57
CA GLU A 266 -4.75 -1.47 18.08
C GLU A 266 -5.08 -0.43 16.99
N PHE A 267 -4.34 -0.42 15.88
CA PHE A 267 -4.65 0.37 14.69
C PHE A 267 -5.93 -0.15 14.03
N TYR A 268 -6.01 -1.47 13.81
CA TYR A 268 -7.16 -2.08 13.14
C TYR A 268 -8.43 -2.10 14.02
N GLU A 269 -8.27 -2.19 15.35
CA GLU A 269 -9.34 -1.90 16.31
C GLU A 269 -9.89 -0.46 16.19
N LYS A 270 -9.17 0.46 15.55
CA LYS A 270 -9.56 1.87 15.32
C LYS A 270 -9.87 2.22 13.85
N ALA A 271 -9.45 1.43 12.87
CA ALA A 271 -9.74 1.59 11.45
C ALA A 271 -9.80 0.21 10.76
N ASP A 272 -10.90 -0.15 10.10
CA ASP A 272 -11.05 -1.52 9.57
C ASP A 272 -10.27 -1.67 8.24
N GLU A 273 -9.55 -2.78 8.05
CA GLU A 273 -8.79 -3.26 6.84
C GLU A 273 -7.25 -3.14 6.87
N ILE A 274 -6.55 -3.88 6.01
CA ILE A 274 -5.10 -4.22 6.08
C ILE A 274 -4.52 -4.29 4.65
N ASP A 275 -3.34 -3.73 4.40
CA ASP A 275 -2.64 -3.80 3.09
C ASP A 275 -1.42 -4.77 3.08
N PHE A 276 -0.96 -5.20 1.90
CA PHE A 276 0.18 -6.11 1.71
C PHE A 276 1.53 -5.41 1.61
N MET A 277 2.56 -5.97 2.26
CA MET A 277 3.85 -5.27 2.44
C MET A 277 4.84 -5.44 1.28
N PHE A 278 4.51 -4.88 0.11
CA PHE A 278 5.37 -4.81 -1.08
C PHE A 278 5.24 -3.43 -1.74
N ALA A 279 6.33 -2.81 -2.21
CA ALA A 279 6.30 -1.51 -2.89
C ALA A 279 7.54 -1.25 -3.78
N CYS A 280 7.31 -0.65 -4.96
CA CYS A 280 8.31 -0.03 -5.84
C CYS A 280 9.57 -0.89 -6.10
N SER A 281 9.42 -2.20 -6.26
CA SER A 281 10.51 -3.15 -6.49
C SER A 281 10.04 -4.44 -7.13
N LEU A 282 10.90 -5.10 -7.91
CA LEU A 282 10.68 -6.48 -8.33
C LEU A 282 11.18 -7.45 -7.25
N TYR A 283 10.40 -8.48 -6.95
CA TYR A 283 10.67 -9.41 -5.86
C TYR A 283 11.12 -10.79 -6.38
N PRO A 284 11.95 -11.53 -5.61
CA PRO A 284 12.35 -12.89 -5.96
C PRO A 284 11.18 -13.87 -6.06
N THR A 285 11.39 -14.92 -6.85
CA THR A 285 10.33 -15.84 -7.28
C THR A 285 10.78 -17.30 -7.22
N ASP A 286 11.81 -17.59 -6.42
CA ASP A 286 12.25 -18.95 -6.10
C ASP A 286 11.33 -19.59 -5.04
N SER A 287 11.35 -20.92 -4.95
CA SER A 287 10.48 -21.66 -4.02
C SER A 287 10.59 -21.22 -2.57
N ASN A 288 11.73 -20.71 -2.12
CA ASN A 288 11.98 -20.44 -0.71
C ASN A 288 11.51 -19.05 -0.33
N PHE A 289 11.83 -18.02 -1.13
CA PHE A 289 11.22 -16.70 -0.97
C PHE A 289 9.70 -16.80 -1.01
N LEU A 290 9.18 -17.61 -1.95
CA LEU A 290 7.75 -17.77 -2.11
C LEU A 290 7.08 -18.57 -1.00
N GLN A 291 7.75 -19.56 -0.40
CA GLN A 291 7.28 -20.23 0.83
C GLN A 291 7.38 -19.33 2.06
N SER A 292 8.34 -18.41 2.10
CA SER A 292 8.43 -17.36 3.13
C SER A 292 7.27 -16.39 3.05
N VAL A 293 6.86 -16.05 1.83
CA VAL A 293 5.58 -15.40 1.55
C VAL A 293 4.41 -16.38 1.85
N GLU A 294 4.52 -17.69 1.64
CA GLU A 294 3.41 -18.64 1.90
C GLU A 294 3.10 -18.79 3.38
N ALA A 295 4.07 -18.52 4.26
CA ALA A 295 3.84 -18.31 5.68
C ALA A 295 3.21 -16.94 5.96
N GLU A 296 3.81 -15.85 5.47
CA GLU A 296 3.32 -14.46 5.67
C GLU A 296 1.88 -14.31 5.27
N ILE A 297 1.48 -15.12 4.31
CA ILE A 297 0.18 -14.99 3.72
C ILE A 297 -0.71 -16.28 3.77
N GLU A 298 -0.34 -17.45 4.32
CA GLU A 298 -1.42 -18.27 4.99
C GLU A 298 -1.99 -17.52 6.21
N GLU A 299 -1.32 -16.44 6.64
CA GLU A 299 -1.92 -15.40 7.46
C GLU A 299 -2.85 -14.40 6.68
N GLN A 300 -2.84 -14.20 5.31
CA GLN A 300 -3.69 -13.20 4.55
C GLN A 300 -4.17 -13.25 3.00
N ALA A 301 -3.69 -13.70 1.79
CA ALA A 301 -2.80 -14.77 1.25
C ALA A 301 -1.98 -14.60 -0.10
N GLN A 302 -1.29 -15.67 -0.60
CA GLN A 302 0.00 -15.75 -1.38
C GLN A 302 -0.04 -16.60 -2.68
N ALA A 303 0.89 -16.63 -3.69
CA ALA A 303 1.80 -15.67 -4.41
C ALA A 303 2.50 -16.30 -5.68
N ARG A 304 3.83 -16.11 -5.94
CA ARG A 304 4.71 -16.69 -7.03
C ARG A 304 4.42 -16.31 -8.51
N ASP A 305 4.90 -15.30 -9.29
CA ASP A 305 6.16 -14.51 -9.51
C ASP A 305 6.03 -12.92 -9.58
N TYR A 306 5.41 -12.27 -10.62
CA TYR A 306 4.72 -10.94 -10.54
C TYR A 306 3.27 -11.09 -10.98
N VAL A 307 3.01 -11.33 -12.29
CA VAL A 307 1.66 -11.75 -12.75
C VAL A 307 1.32 -12.98 -11.94
N LYS A 308 2.25 -13.92 -11.90
CA LYS A 308 2.03 -15.14 -11.16
C LYS A 308 1.93 -14.84 -9.61
N LEU A 309 2.58 -13.79 -9.06
CA LEU A 309 2.64 -13.49 -7.61
C LEU A 309 1.42 -12.73 -7.14
N TYR A 310 1.22 -11.55 -7.69
CA TYR A 310 0.10 -10.70 -7.36
C TYR A 310 -1.23 -11.26 -7.92
N LYS A 311 -1.23 -11.95 -9.08
CA LYS A 311 -2.42 -12.58 -9.69
C LYS A 311 -2.52 -14.09 -9.51
N THR A 312 -1.55 -14.91 -9.95
CA THR A 312 -1.75 -16.38 -9.96
C THR A 312 -1.87 -17.02 -8.58
N HIS A 313 -1.23 -16.53 -7.50
CA HIS A 313 -1.79 -16.87 -6.18
C HIS A 313 -1.98 -15.86 -5.05
N ILE A 314 -1.40 -14.62 -4.98
CA ILE A 314 -1.92 -13.63 -3.98
C ILE A 314 -3.40 -13.40 -4.28
N GLN A 315 -3.77 -13.15 -5.54
CA GLN A 315 -5.18 -13.01 -5.88
C GLN A 315 -5.98 -14.30 -5.66
N THR A 316 -5.43 -15.48 -5.97
CA THR A 316 -6.13 -16.77 -5.74
C THR A 316 -6.44 -17.01 -4.26
N VAL A 317 -5.45 -16.92 -3.38
CA VAL A 317 -5.63 -17.33 -1.99
C VAL A 317 -6.17 -16.16 -1.16
N ALA A 318 -5.91 -14.89 -1.51
CA ALA A 318 -6.66 -13.77 -0.92
C ALA A 318 -8.17 -13.86 -1.29
N LYS A 319 -8.54 -14.24 -2.53
CA LYS A 319 -9.94 -14.57 -2.88
C LYS A 319 -10.46 -15.83 -2.18
N ALA A 320 -9.59 -16.70 -1.65
CA ALA A 320 -9.97 -17.89 -0.89
C ALA A 320 -10.16 -17.62 0.62
N LEU A 321 -9.33 -16.76 1.22
CA LEU A 321 -9.47 -16.28 2.60
C LEU A 321 -10.51 -15.17 2.73
N ASP A 322 -10.64 -14.31 1.71
CA ASP A 322 -11.60 -13.22 1.65
C ASP A 322 -12.19 -12.96 0.24
N PRO A 323 -13.23 -13.72 -0.16
CA PRO A 323 -14.02 -13.41 -1.35
C PRO A 323 -14.99 -12.22 -1.18
N THR A 324 -14.98 -11.49 -0.05
CA THR A 324 -15.95 -10.39 0.21
C THR A 324 -15.45 -9.00 -0.19
N ARG A 325 -14.17 -8.86 -0.56
CA ARG A 325 -13.53 -7.58 -0.90
C ARG A 325 -13.01 -7.57 -2.34
N PRO A 326 -12.94 -6.38 -2.98
CA PRO A 326 -12.17 -6.23 -4.20
C PRO A 326 -10.68 -6.38 -3.89
N LEU A 327 -9.90 -6.77 -4.90
CA LEU A 327 -8.44 -6.85 -4.79
C LEU A 327 -7.80 -6.35 -6.08
N LEU A 328 -7.05 -5.26 -5.97
CA LEU A 328 -6.22 -4.76 -7.06
C LEU A 328 -4.92 -5.57 -7.17
N LEU A 329 -4.31 -5.55 -8.36
CA LEU A 329 -3.02 -6.20 -8.60
C LEU A 329 -1.82 -5.30 -8.27
N SER A 330 -1.99 -3.99 -8.45
CA SER A 330 -1.06 -2.90 -8.11
C SER A 330 -1.84 -1.63 -7.78
N SER A 331 -1.13 -0.56 -7.41
CA SER A 331 -1.55 0.84 -7.48
C SER A 331 -0.39 1.68 -8.03
N PRO A 332 -0.56 2.45 -9.11
CA PRO A 332 -1.81 2.65 -9.84
C PRO A 332 -2.20 1.41 -10.67
N SER A 333 -3.48 1.23 -10.95
CA SER A 333 -3.98 0.11 -11.74
C SER A 333 -5.31 0.38 -12.42
N ASN A 334 -5.45 -0.11 -13.65
CA ASN A 334 -6.70 -0.12 -14.40
C ASN A 334 -7.75 -1.14 -13.85
N GLY A 335 -7.47 -1.79 -12.72
CA GLY A 335 -8.37 -2.71 -12.02
C GLY A 335 -8.72 -3.94 -12.87
N MET A 336 -9.99 -4.04 -13.30
CA MET A 336 -10.44 -5.15 -14.15
C MET A 336 -9.77 -5.17 -15.53
N GLU A 337 -9.32 -4.03 -16.06
CA GLU A 337 -8.61 -4.02 -17.35
C GLU A 337 -7.19 -4.58 -17.21
N THR A 338 -6.47 -4.22 -16.15
CA THR A 338 -5.20 -4.88 -15.77
C THR A 338 -5.35 -6.40 -15.69
N ASP A 339 -6.51 -6.89 -15.23
CA ASP A 339 -6.82 -8.32 -15.17
C ASP A 339 -7.13 -8.95 -16.55
N ARG A 340 -7.71 -8.18 -17.49
CA ARG A 340 -7.94 -8.58 -18.90
C ARG A 340 -6.64 -8.59 -19.72
N GLU A 341 -5.79 -7.59 -19.53
CA GLU A 341 -4.48 -7.43 -20.20
C GLU A 341 -3.45 -8.50 -19.80
N GLY A 342 -3.80 -9.40 -18.88
CA GLY A 342 -2.98 -10.54 -18.47
C GLY A 342 -2.51 -10.45 -17.01
N GLY A 343 -2.49 -9.25 -16.42
CA GLY A 343 -2.12 -8.99 -15.03
C GLY A 343 -1.15 -7.81 -14.85
N ILE A 344 -0.71 -7.20 -15.94
CA ILE A 344 0.01 -5.93 -16.03
C ILE A 344 -0.71 -5.15 -17.14
N ALA A 345 -1.01 -3.87 -16.90
CA ALA A 345 -1.64 -3.00 -17.90
C ALA A 345 -0.58 -2.31 -18.77
N ARG A 346 -0.92 -1.97 -20.01
CA ARG A 346 -0.04 -1.21 -20.93
C ARG A 346 0.22 0.21 -20.44
N ASN A 347 -0.78 0.83 -19.82
CA ASN A 347 -0.68 2.08 -19.08
C ASN A 347 -1.43 1.89 -17.76
N PRO A 348 -0.75 1.54 -16.65
CA PRO A 348 -1.40 1.34 -15.35
C PRO A 348 -1.92 2.62 -14.68
N ALA A 349 -1.58 3.80 -15.22
CA ALA A 349 -1.98 5.12 -14.71
C ALA A 349 -2.99 5.83 -15.64
N ASP A 350 -3.77 5.08 -16.42
CA ASP A 350 -4.77 5.63 -17.33
C ASP A 350 -5.94 6.27 -16.55
N PRO A 351 -6.17 7.60 -16.64
CA PRO A 351 -7.26 8.27 -15.94
C PRO A 351 -8.67 7.74 -16.27
N ALA A 352 -8.85 7.04 -17.39
CA ALA A 352 -10.12 6.44 -17.77
C ALA A 352 -10.48 5.21 -16.91
N TYR A 353 -9.52 4.58 -16.23
CA TYR A 353 -9.66 3.35 -15.45
C TYR A 353 -9.24 3.52 -13.97
N GLY A 354 -9.17 2.39 -13.25
CA GLY A 354 -9.18 2.26 -11.78
C GLY A 354 -8.65 3.43 -10.94
N ASP A 355 -7.34 3.54 -10.76
CA ASP A 355 -6.71 4.54 -9.89
C ASP A 355 -5.37 5.05 -10.43
N VAL A 356 -5.01 6.29 -10.06
CA VAL A 356 -3.83 7.00 -10.58
C VAL A 356 -3.00 7.63 -9.45
N HIS A 357 -1.67 7.52 -9.59
CA HIS A 357 -0.68 8.30 -8.85
C HIS A 357 -0.31 9.55 -9.66
N PHE A 358 -0.34 10.75 -9.07
CA PHE A 358 0.05 11.98 -9.75
C PHE A 358 0.98 12.86 -8.92
N TYR A 359 2.20 13.05 -9.42
CA TYR A 359 3.24 13.88 -8.81
C TYR A 359 3.87 14.79 -9.88
N THR A 360 4.02 16.08 -9.58
CA THR A 360 4.73 17.03 -10.45
C THR A 360 5.24 18.22 -9.64
N GLU A 361 6.46 18.67 -9.95
CA GLU A 361 7.09 19.85 -9.34
C GLU A 361 7.57 20.88 -10.39
N SER A 362 7.30 20.63 -11.68
CA SER A 362 7.76 21.45 -12.81
C SER A 362 6.70 22.44 -13.31
N VAL A 363 5.41 22.16 -13.08
CA VAL A 363 4.27 22.94 -13.58
C VAL A 363 3.71 23.91 -12.54
N ASN A 364 2.79 24.77 -12.95
CA ASN A 364 2.08 25.70 -12.05
C ASN A 364 0.97 24.96 -11.28
N LEU A 365 1.18 24.73 -9.98
CA LEU A 365 0.25 23.96 -9.13
C LEU A 365 -1.06 24.71 -8.77
N TRP A 366 -1.22 25.98 -9.15
CA TRP A 366 -2.49 26.71 -8.99
C TRP A 366 -3.40 26.61 -10.23
N LYS A 367 -2.94 25.96 -11.32
CA LYS A 367 -3.72 25.81 -12.55
C LYS A 367 -4.36 24.43 -12.62
N ALA A 368 -5.69 24.37 -12.48
CA ALA A 368 -6.46 23.12 -12.45
C ALA A 368 -6.26 22.22 -13.69
N TYR A 369 -5.99 22.80 -14.87
CA TYR A 369 -5.75 22.05 -16.11
C TYR A 369 -4.42 21.25 -16.12
N ASN A 370 -3.51 21.49 -15.16
CA ASN A 370 -2.27 20.72 -15.02
C ASN A 370 -2.49 19.38 -14.29
N TYR A 371 -3.71 19.09 -13.83
CA TYR A 371 -4.05 17.86 -13.11
C TYR A 371 -4.89 16.92 -13.98
N PRO A 372 -4.60 15.61 -14.01
CA PRO A 372 -5.51 14.63 -14.61
C PRO A 372 -6.80 14.54 -13.79
N VAL A 373 -7.87 14.06 -14.42
CA VAL A 373 -9.15 13.76 -13.76
C VAL A 373 -9.38 12.24 -13.78
N PRO A 374 -8.70 11.48 -12.89
CA PRO A 374 -8.81 10.02 -12.86
C PRO A 374 -10.12 9.55 -12.20
N ARG A 375 -10.44 8.25 -12.36
CA ARG A 375 -11.55 7.61 -11.62
C ARG A 375 -11.31 7.60 -10.10
N CYS A 376 -10.07 7.42 -9.69
CA CYS A 376 -9.61 7.55 -8.30
C CYS A 376 -8.19 8.13 -8.28
N ALA A 377 -7.89 9.00 -7.31
CA ALA A 377 -6.54 9.50 -7.05
C ALA A 377 -6.04 8.92 -5.72
N SER A 378 -5.30 7.81 -5.79
CA SER A 378 -4.77 7.05 -4.65
C SER A 378 -3.51 7.69 -4.06
N GLU A 379 -2.70 8.32 -4.92
CA GLU A 379 -1.53 9.11 -4.53
C GLU A 379 -1.44 10.45 -5.27
N PHE A 380 -1.23 11.52 -4.51
CA PHE A 380 -0.74 12.80 -4.99
C PHE A 380 -0.16 13.58 -3.81
N GLY A 381 0.78 14.49 -4.06
CA GLY A 381 1.42 15.25 -2.98
C GLY A 381 2.40 16.32 -3.45
N VAL A 382 2.78 17.16 -2.49
CA VAL A 382 3.80 18.22 -2.66
C VAL A 382 4.66 18.22 -1.40
N GLN A 383 5.99 18.33 -1.55
CA GLN A 383 6.88 18.32 -0.40
C GLN A 383 6.75 19.59 0.46
N SER A 384 7.06 19.50 1.77
CA SER A 384 7.14 20.67 2.64
C SER A 384 8.11 20.46 3.82
N MET A 385 8.62 21.57 4.35
CA MET A 385 9.52 21.54 5.51
C MET A 385 8.74 21.35 6.84
N PRO A 386 9.25 20.53 7.78
CA PRO A 386 8.62 20.36 9.08
C PRO A 386 8.67 21.63 9.93
N LEU A 387 7.68 21.82 10.79
CA LEU A 387 7.59 22.98 11.70
C LEU A 387 8.89 23.19 12.50
N ARG A 388 9.26 24.45 12.74
CA ARG A 388 10.41 24.86 13.57
C ARG A 388 10.45 24.17 14.93
N GLY A 389 9.30 23.96 15.57
CA GLY A 389 9.19 23.24 16.87
C GLY A 389 9.45 21.73 16.81
N THR A 390 9.47 21.14 15.61
CA THR A 390 9.93 19.77 15.33
C THR A 390 11.44 19.78 15.07
N MET A 391 11.92 20.70 14.23
CA MET A 391 13.36 20.85 13.93
C MET A 391 14.20 21.12 15.19
N ALA A 392 13.75 22.04 16.05
CA ALA A 392 14.43 22.43 17.29
C ALA A 392 14.58 21.31 18.35
N ARG A 393 14.03 20.11 18.12
CA ARG A 393 14.25 18.92 18.97
C ARG A 393 15.43 18.06 18.53
N TRP A 394 15.91 18.25 17.29
CA TRP A 394 16.82 17.33 16.61
C TRP A 394 17.96 18.02 15.83
N LEU A 395 17.93 19.36 15.73
CA LEU A 395 18.88 20.19 14.98
C LEU A 395 19.31 21.39 15.84
N ASP A 396 20.60 21.70 15.85
CA ASP A 396 21.09 22.94 16.45
C ASP A 396 20.59 24.15 15.62
N PRO A 397 20.30 25.32 16.23
CA PRO A 397 20.01 26.54 15.49
C PRO A 397 21.00 26.90 14.36
N SER A 398 22.27 26.49 14.43
CA SER A 398 23.23 26.68 13.33
C SER A 398 22.90 25.87 12.07
N ASP A 399 22.22 24.73 12.20
CA ASP A 399 21.85 23.86 11.07
C ASP A 399 20.62 24.36 10.30
N TRP A 400 19.93 25.41 10.76
CA TRP A 400 18.61 25.78 10.22
C TRP A 400 18.64 26.56 8.90
N ALA A 401 19.81 26.90 8.36
CA ALA A 401 19.92 27.43 7.00
C ALA A 401 19.47 26.34 5.99
N TYR A 402 18.58 26.68 5.06
CA TYR A 402 17.93 25.68 4.18
C TYR A 402 18.92 24.82 3.37
N ARG A 403 20.07 25.38 2.97
CA ARG A 403 21.17 24.67 2.30
C ARG A 403 22.32 24.26 3.25
N SER A 404 22.06 24.09 4.55
CA SER A 404 23.04 23.52 5.49
C SER A 404 23.35 22.07 5.14
N ALA A 405 24.55 21.60 5.44
CA ALA A 405 24.92 20.19 5.20
C ALA A 405 23.95 19.22 5.92
N THR A 406 23.44 19.62 7.08
CA THR A 406 22.54 18.82 7.91
C THR A 406 21.10 18.79 7.37
N LEU A 407 20.59 19.86 6.77
CA LEU A 407 19.29 19.85 6.09
C LEU A 407 19.38 19.21 4.70
N VAL A 408 20.45 19.46 3.94
CA VAL A 408 20.69 18.78 2.65
C VAL A 408 20.82 17.26 2.85
N LYS A 409 21.51 16.79 3.91
CA LYS A 409 21.56 15.36 4.25
C LYS A 409 20.23 14.79 4.76
N ARG A 410 19.26 15.62 5.14
CA ARG A 410 17.90 15.20 5.52
C ARG A 410 16.90 15.31 4.36
N GLN A 411 17.26 15.99 3.27
CA GLN A 411 16.52 15.92 2.02
C GLN A 411 16.87 14.60 1.34
N HIS A 412 15.87 13.73 1.22
CA HIS A 412 16.02 12.42 0.58
C HIS A 412 15.33 12.38 -0.80
N HIS A 413 14.50 13.37 -1.15
CA HIS A 413 13.89 13.45 -2.48
C HIS A 413 14.88 13.99 -3.52
N PRO A 414 15.08 13.32 -4.67
CA PRO A 414 15.92 13.82 -5.76
C PRO A 414 15.48 15.21 -6.21
N GLY A 415 16.42 16.15 -6.40
CA GLY A 415 16.09 17.53 -6.80
C GLY A 415 15.38 18.39 -5.75
N GLY A 416 14.84 17.83 -4.66
CA GLY A 416 14.00 18.52 -3.67
C GLY A 416 14.67 19.67 -2.90
N VAL A 417 15.99 19.90 -3.04
CA VAL A 417 16.69 21.11 -2.55
C VAL A 417 16.47 22.32 -3.47
N LEU A 418 16.09 22.09 -4.73
CA LEU A 418 15.81 23.13 -5.73
C LEU A 418 14.32 23.24 -6.02
N ASN A 419 13.63 22.10 -6.20
CA ASN A 419 12.24 22.08 -6.64
C ASN A 419 11.28 22.76 -5.66
N LEU A 420 11.44 22.52 -4.34
CA LEU A 420 10.62 23.15 -3.31
C LEU A 420 10.76 24.70 -3.31
N PRO A 421 11.98 25.29 -3.37
CA PRO A 421 12.15 26.70 -3.66
C PRO A 421 11.50 27.18 -4.96
N LEU A 422 11.60 26.45 -6.08
CA LEU A 422 10.96 26.85 -7.35
C LEU A 422 9.44 26.95 -7.19
N LEU A 423 8.80 25.93 -6.60
CA LEU A 423 7.35 25.90 -6.36
C LEU A 423 6.87 27.06 -5.47
N VAL A 424 7.69 27.49 -4.50
CA VAL A 424 7.41 28.70 -3.72
C VAL A 424 7.57 29.96 -4.60
N PHE A 425 8.64 30.08 -5.38
CA PHE A 425 8.93 31.26 -6.20
C PHE A 425 7.88 31.53 -7.28
N GLN A 426 7.20 30.49 -7.80
CA GLN A 426 6.11 30.64 -8.78
C GLN A 426 4.97 31.57 -8.31
N HIS A 427 4.75 31.68 -6.99
CA HIS A 427 3.60 32.38 -6.42
C HIS A 427 3.92 33.30 -5.22
N PHE A 428 5.09 33.15 -4.61
CA PHE A 428 5.48 33.86 -3.40
C PHE A 428 6.93 34.35 -3.50
N ASN A 429 7.19 35.58 -3.04
CA ASN A 429 8.56 36.05 -2.85
C ASN A 429 9.26 35.16 -1.81
N ILE A 430 10.34 34.47 -2.19
CA ILE A 430 11.18 33.76 -1.23
C ILE A 430 11.71 34.77 -0.19
N PRO A 431 11.65 34.47 1.13
CA PRO A 431 12.25 35.31 2.14
C PRO A 431 13.76 35.40 1.95
N LEU A 432 14.23 36.54 1.42
CA LEU A 432 15.65 36.87 1.32
C LEU A 432 16.26 36.89 2.74
N MET A 433 17.00 35.83 3.06
CA MET A 433 17.74 35.67 4.31
C MET A 433 18.91 36.66 4.34
N ASN A 434 18.62 37.91 4.70
CA ASN A 434 19.59 38.96 4.93
C ASN A 434 20.48 38.63 6.16
N ASN A 435 21.51 37.80 5.94
CA ASN A 435 22.67 37.72 6.82
C ASN A 435 23.90 37.27 6.03
N SER A 436 25.03 37.94 6.26
CA SER A 436 26.29 37.74 5.53
C SER A 436 27.07 36.52 6.03
N SER A 437 26.53 35.31 5.85
CA SER A 437 27.23 34.02 5.95
C SER A 437 26.40 32.88 5.33
N THR A 438 27.01 32.16 4.39
CA THR A 438 26.56 30.87 3.79
C THR A 438 25.16 30.81 3.13
N THR A 439 25.18 30.73 1.79
CA THR A 439 24.25 29.95 0.95
C THR A 439 22.74 30.19 1.08
N ALA A 440 22.32 31.45 1.24
CA ALA A 440 21.01 31.90 0.79
C ALA A 440 21.01 32.10 -0.75
N PHE A 441 19.87 31.83 -1.41
CA PHE A 441 19.63 32.33 -2.77
C PHE A 441 19.28 33.83 -2.67
N THR A 442 19.99 34.69 -3.40
CA THR A 442 19.76 36.15 -3.39
C THR A 442 18.92 36.64 -4.57
N SER A 443 18.73 35.79 -5.58
CA SER A 443 18.02 36.07 -6.83
C SER A 443 17.52 34.78 -7.51
N LEU A 444 16.66 34.94 -8.52
CA LEU A 444 16.29 33.84 -9.42
C LEU A 444 17.52 33.28 -10.17
N HIS A 445 18.48 34.15 -10.50
CA HIS A 445 19.75 33.79 -11.13
C HIS A 445 20.57 32.82 -10.26
N ASP A 446 20.58 32.96 -8.93
CA ASP A 446 21.29 32.01 -8.05
C ASP A 446 20.64 30.62 -8.03
N ILE A 447 19.32 30.55 -8.23
CA ILE A 447 18.56 29.29 -8.31
C ILE A 447 18.81 28.61 -9.67
N LEU A 448 18.74 29.39 -10.75
CA LEU A 448 19.01 28.91 -12.11
C LEU A 448 20.48 28.50 -12.29
N SER A 449 21.45 29.30 -11.83
CA SER A 449 22.87 28.92 -11.86
C SER A 449 23.19 27.70 -10.99
N ALA A 450 22.43 27.45 -9.92
CA ALA A 450 22.54 26.20 -9.15
C ALA A 450 21.96 24.98 -9.89
N LYS A 451 21.16 25.18 -10.94
CA LYS A 451 20.67 24.14 -11.87
C LYS A 451 21.56 23.99 -13.11
N VAL A 452 22.21 25.07 -13.55
CA VAL A 452 23.12 25.13 -14.73
C VAL A 452 24.58 24.82 -14.37
N GLY A 453 24.91 24.63 -13.08
CA GLY A 453 26.25 24.27 -12.61
C GLY A 453 26.73 22.83 -12.92
N MET A 454 26.25 22.24 -14.02
CA MET A 454 26.81 21.05 -14.67
C MET A 454 27.15 21.48 -16.11
N ASP A 455 28.40 21.32 -16.51
CA ASP A 455 28.93 21.93 -17.74
C ASP A 455 28.18 21.44 -19.00
N MET A 456 27.37 22.33 -19.59
CA MET A 456 26.94 22.26 -20.98
C MET A 456 27.03 23.65 -21.61
N ASP A 457 28.00 23.83 -22.50
CA ASP A 457 28.03 24.96 -23.42
C ASP A 457 26.89 24.80 -24.45
N MET A 458 25.70 25.31 -24.11
CA MET A 458 24.59 25.42 -25.05
C MET A 458 24.36 26.89 -25.42
N ASP A 459 24.83 27.27 -26.60
CA ASP A 459 24.40 28.49 -27.30
C ASP A 459 22.91 28.36 -27.67
N MET A 460 22.02 28.70 -26.73
CA MET A 460 20.59 28.85 -27.02
C MET A 460 20.27 30.30 -27.35
N ASP A 461 20.20 30.60 -28.64
CA ASP A 461 19.49 31.77 -29.17
C ASP A 461 18.00 31.64 -28.81
N MET A 462 17.61 32.21 -27.67
CA MET A 462 16.19 32.33 -27.30
C MET A 462 15.59 33.59 -27.91
N ASP A 463 15.00 33.45 -29.09
CA ASP A 463 14.02 34.42 -29.60
C ASP A 463 12.82 34.49 -28.64
N MET A 464 12.82 35.50 -27.77
CA MET A 464 11.68 35.80 -26.90
C MET A 464 10.71 36.73 -27.63
N ASP A 465 9.77 36.15 -28.38
CA ASP A 465 8.56 36.85 -28.82
C ASP A 465 7.70 37.23 -27.59
N MET A 466 7.93 38.45 -27.08
CA MET A 466 7.12 39.05 -26.04
C MET A 466 5.89 39.71 -26.66
N ASP A 467 4.84 38.91 -26.90
CA ASP A 467 3.49 39.43 -27.15
C ASP A 467 2.95 40.13 -25.89
N MET A 468 3.26 41.42 -25.77
CA MET A 468 2.49 42.35 -24.96
C MET A 468 1.40 42.96 -25.82
N ASP A 469 0.14 42.67 -25.52
CA ASP A 469 -0.97 43.51 -25.97
C ASP A 469 -1.89 43.85 -24.79
N MET A 470 -2.56 45.00 -24.89
CA MET A 470 -3.08 45.73 -23.72
C MET A 470 -4.56 45.43 -23.39
N ASP A 471 -4.94 45.71 -22.14
CA ASP A 471 -6.33 45.74 -21.70
C ASP A 471 -7.20 46.65 -22.59
N MET A 472 -8.42 46.21 -22.90
CA MET A 472 -9.54 47.10 -23.18
C MET A 472 -10.78 46.65 -22.42
N ASP A 473 -11.28 47.53 -21.55
CA ASP A 473 -12.61 47.40 -20.96
C ASP A 473 -13.69 47.48 -22.05
N MET A 474 -14.69 46.60 -21.99
CA MET A 474 -16.05 46.93 -22.44
C MET A 474 -17.08 46.31 -21.49
N ASP A 475 -17.92 47.17 -20.90
CA ASP A 475 -19.10 46.79 -20.14
C ASP A 475 -20.20 46.26 -21.07
N MET A 476 -20.87 45.18 -20.64
CA MET A 476 -22.29 44.81 -20.82
C MET A 476 -22.90 44.83 -22.26
N ASP A 477 -23.81 43.92 -22.63
CA ASP A 477 -25.00 43.47 -21.90
C ASP A 477 -25.24 41.95 -21.97
N MET A 478 -26.18 41.48 -21.14
CA MET A 478 -26.76 40.14 -21.23
C MET A 478 -28.02 40.16 -22.11
N ASP A 479 -28.16 39.16 -22.97
CA ASP A 479 -29.46 38.60 -23.32
C ASP A 479 -29.43 37.08 -23.06
N MET A 480 -30.46 36.57 -22.39
CA MET A 480 -30.70 35.13 -22.24
C MET A 480 -31.96 34.77 -23.01
N ASP A 481 -31.82 33.96 -24.05
CA ASP A 481 -32.90 33.10 -24.54
C ASP A 481 -32.51 31.64 -24.32
N MET A 482 -33.21 30.99 -23.39
CA MET A 482 -33.29 29.53 -23.36
C MET A 482 -34.65 29.13 -23.92
N ASP A 483 -34.66 28.29 -24.95
CA ASP A 483 -35.77 27.38 -25.20
C ASP A 483 -35.20 25.96 -25.25
N MET A 484 -35.82 25.06 -24.48
CA MET A 484 -35.61 23.62 -24.55
C MET A 484 -36.85 22.98 -25.17
N ASP A 485 -36.65 21.91 -25.94
CA ASP A 485 -37.37 20.63 -25.90
C ASP A 485 -36.98 19.85 -27.18
N MET A 486 -36.33 18.68 -27.15
CA MET A 486 -36.63 17.37 -26.49
C MET A 486 -37.31 16.39 -27.46
N ASP A 487 -36.82 15.15 -27.44
CA ASP A 487 -37.49 13.89 -27.83
C ASP A 487 -37.86 13.65 -29.32
N MET A 488 -37.82 12.42 -29.88
CA MET A 488 -37.21 11.14 -29.45
C MET A 488 -37.09 10.17 -30.65
N ASP A 489 -36.42 9.03 -30.44
CA ASP A 489 -36.56 7.72 -31.14
C ASP A 489 -36.30 7.66 -32.66
N MET A 490 -35.22 7.00 -33.10
CA MET A 490 -35.06 5.54 -33.29
C MET A 490 -35.84 4.95 -34.49
N ASP A 491 -35.10 4.36 -35.44
CA ASP A 491 -35.13 2.89 -35.58
C ASP A 491 -33.83 2.37 -36.23
N MET A 492 -33.60 1.06 -36.13
CA MET A 492 -32.43 0.38 -36.71
C MET A 492 -32.73 -0.16 -38.12
N ASP A 493 -31.68 -0.32 -38.92
CA ASP A 493 -31.52 -1.53 -39.73
C ASP A 493 -30.03 -1.94 -39.78
N MET A 494 -29.77 -3.25 -39.80
CA MET A 494 -28.44 -3.82 -40.01
C MET A 494 -28.42 -4.56 -41.33
N ASP A 495 -27.48 -4.19 -42.21
CA ASP A 495 -26.98 -5.11 -43.24
C ASP A 495 -25.48 -5.35 -43.00
N MET A 496 -25.09 -6.62 -42.95
CA MET A 496 -23.70 -7.05 -42.93
C MET A 496 -23.36 -7.65 -44.29
N ASP A 497 -22.56 -6.94 -45.08
CA ASP A 497 -21.79 -7.55 -46.16
C ASP A 497 -20.30 -7.56 -45.79
N MET A 498 -19.71 -8.76 -45.78
CA MET A 498 -18.27 -8.96 -45.66
C MET A 498 -17.72 -9.42 -47.01
N ASP A 499 -17.13 -8.50 -47.77
CA ASP A 499 -16.22 -8.86 -48.85
C ASP A 499 -14.77 -8.75 -48.35
N MET A 500 -14.09 -9.90 -48.28
CA MET A 500 -12.63 -9.98 -48.22
C MET A 500 -12.11 -10.44 -49.58
N ASP A 501 -11.57 -9.51 -50.37
CA ASP A 501 -10.68 -9.85 -51.47
C ASP A 501 -9.23 -9.58 -51.06
N MET A 502 -8.37 -10.55 -51.36
CA MET A 502 -6.91 -10.42 -51.31
C MET A 502 -6.40 -10.14 -52.72
N ASP A 503 -5.26 -9.44 -52.86
CA ASP A 503 -4.03 -10.09 -53.36
C ASP A 503 -2.89 -9.09 -53.67
N MET A 504 -1.76 -9.33 -53.00
CA MET A 504 -0.42 -9.57 -53.56
C MET A 504 0.31 -8.58 -54.52
N ASP A 505 1.56 -8.30 -54.09
CA ASP A 505 2.83 -8.50 -54.83
C ASP A 505 3.63 -7.36 -55.51
N MET A 506 4.96 -7.61 -55.50
CA MET A 506 6.08 -7.03 -56.27
C MET A 506 6.59 -5.60 -55.93
N ASP A 507 7.89 -5.30 -55.99
CA ASP A 507 9.13 -6.13 -55.98
C ASP A 507 10.39 -5.22 -55.81
N MET A 508 11.47 -5.76 -55.23
CA MET A 508 12.92 -5.53 -55.52
C MET A 508 13.50 -4.07 -55.57
N ASP A 509 14.80 -3.79 -55.39
CA ASP A 509 16.00 -4.63 -55.22
C ASP A 509 17.13 -3.92 -54.40
N MET A 510 18.29 -4.61 -54.29
CA MET A 510 19.61 -4.27 -53.70
C MET A 510 20.16 -2.80 -53.87
N ASP A 511 21.20 -2.31 -53.18
CA ASP A 511 22.49 -2.96 -52.82
C ASP A 511 23.29 -2.28 -51.66
N MET A 512 24.50 -2.77 -51.36
CA MET A 512 25.34 -2.48 -50.16
C MET A 512 26.16 -1.17 -50.17
N ASP A 513 26.52 -0.66 -48.98
CA ASP A 513 27.92 -0.66 -48.48
C ASP A 513 28.01 -0.28 -46.97
N MET A 514 29.18 -0.49 -46.34
CA MET A 514 29.44 -0.18 -44.92
C MET A 514 30.26 1.10 -44.73
N ASP A 515 29.97 1.85 -43.66
CA ASP A 515 30.96 2.34 -42.65
C ASP A 515 30.28 3.36 -41.73
N MET A 516 30.30 3.13 -40.41
CA MET A 516 30.25 4.18 -39.37
C MET A 516 31.02 3.72 -38.13
N ASP A 517 31.82 4.64 -37.58
CA ASP A 517 32.61 4.44 -36.37
C ASP A 517 31.76 4.37 -35.09
N MET A 518 32.36 3.91 -33.99
CA MET A 518 31.79 4.11 -32.66
C MET A 518 32.17 5.50 -32.13
N ASP A 519 31.18 6.36 -31.97
CA ASP A 519 31.20 7.41 -30.94
C ASP A 519 29.83 7.45 -30.24
N MET A 520 29.76 8.03 -29.04
CA MET A 520 28.72 7.68 -28.05
C MET A 520 27.45 8.53 -28.15
N ASP A 521 26.35 7.93 -28.57
CA ASP A 521 25.01 8.43 -28.28
C ASP A 521 24.73 8.34 -26.77
N MET A 522 24.54 9.48 -26.11
CA MET A 522 24.00 9.57 -24.75
C MET A 522 22.57 10.10 -24.75
N ASP A 523 21.67 9.35 -25.39
CA ASP A 523 20.23 9.52 -25.23
C ASP A 523 19.82 9.14 -23.79
N MET A 524 19.95 10.09 -22.86
CA MET A 524 19.41 9.97 -21.51
C MET A 524 17.91 10.29 -21.47
N ASP A 525 17.14 9.62 -22.31
CA ASP A 525 15.69 9.45 -22.14
C ASP A 525 15.43 8.52 -20.94
N MET A 526 15.73 9.03 -19.73
CA MET A 526 15.33 8.41 -18.47
C MET A 526 13.87 8.71 -18.16
N ASP A 527 12.98 8.30 -19.08
CA ASP A 527 11.60 7.96 -18.75
C ASP A 527 11.61 6.69 -17.88
N MET A 528 12.08 6.86 -16.64
CA MET A 528 11.93 5.86 -15.58
C MET A 528 10.48 5.85 -15.10
N ASP A 529 9.61 5.35 -15.98
CA ASP A 529 8.26 4.90 -15.65
C ASP A 529 8.37 3.60 -14.83
N MET A 530 8.91 3.77 -13.62
CA MET A 530 9.10 2.78 -12.57
C MET A 530 7.72 2.37 -12.06
N ASN A 531 7.08 1.51 -12.85
CA ASN A 531 5.80 0.88 -12.60
C ASN A 531 5.69 0.54 -11.10
N ASN A 532 4.73 1.17 -10.42
CA ASN A 532 4.58 1.04 -8.96
C ASN A 532 3.95 -0.30 -8.62
N LEU A 533 4.79 -1.34 -8.59
CA LEU A 533 4.39 -2.72 -8.34
C LEU A 533 4.25 -3.00 -6.82
N GLY A 534 3.20 -2.42 -6.24
CA GLY A 534 2.77 -2.61 -4.84
C GLY A 534 1.25 -2.70 -4.74
N LYS A 535 0.74 -3.53 -3.83
CA LYS A 535 -0.71 -3.82 -3.71
C LYS A 535 -1.47 -2.85 -2.82
N GLU A 536 -2.80 -3.02 -2.79
CA GLU A 536 -3.74 -2.19 -2.05
C GLU A 536 -4.77 -2.97 -1.21
N TYR A 537 -5.09 -2.40 -0.05
CA TYR A 537 -6.46 -2.27 0.43
C TYR A 537 -6.67 -0.89 1.11
N LEU A 538 -7.88 -0.34 0.95
CA LEU A 538 -8.30 0.93 1.55
C LEU A 538 -8.87 0.71 2.96
N ILE A 539 -8.39 1.45 3.95
CA ILE A 539 -8.76 1.28 5.36
C ILE A 539 -9.78 2.34 5.78
N MET A 540 -11.02 1.92 5.97
CA MET A 540 -12.11 2.85 6.26
C MET A 540 -12.12 3.25 7.75
N LEU A 541 -12.08 4.56 8.01
CA LEU A 541 -12.05 5.12 9.36
C LEU A 541 -13.43 5.01 10.04
N LYS A 542 -13.40 4.81 11.36
CA LYS A 542 -14.55 4.83 12.27
C LYS A 542 -14.37 5.88 13.35
N ASP A 543 -15.46 6.52 13.78
CA ASP A 543 -15.40 7.42 14.94
C ASP A 543 -15.02 6.59 16.18
N SER A 544 -14.07 7.11 16.95
CA SER A 544 -13.61 6.52 18.22
C SER A 544 -14.16 7.25 19.44
N GLY A 545 -14.95 8.31 19.22
CA GLY A 545 -15.58 9.13 20.24
C GLY A 545 -14.62 10.07 20.98
N PRO A 546 -15.16 11.05 21.73
CA PRO A 546 -14.42 11.64 22.83
C PRO A 546 -14.18 10.60 23.93
N ILE A 547 -13.02 10.71 24.59
CA ILE A 547 -12.61 9.90 25.76
C ILE A 547 -13.06 10.63 27.04
#